data_AF-A0A9N7AFL4-F1
#
_entry.id   AF-A0A9N7AFL4-F1
#
_cell.length_a   1.000
_cell.length_b   1.000
_cell.length_c   1.000
_cell.angle_alpha   90.00
_cell.angle_beta   90.00
_cell.angle_gamma   90.00
#
_symmetry.space_group_name_H-M   'P 1'
#
loop_
_entity.id
_entity.type
_entity.pdbx_description
1 polymer ?
#
loop_
_entity_poly.entity_id
_entity_poly.type
_entity_poly.pdbx_seq_one_letter_code
_entity_poly.pdbx_strand_id
1 'polypeptide(L)' 'MGNTELSPPDGESTTIREIVERSEVTEFDSADDLYDTLMSLVGPQFVGRRYYDDRGGMPGDEENEVSF' A
#
# COMPACT_ATOMS: atom_id res chain seq x y z
N MET A 1 11.71 -10.78 9.13
CA MET A 1 10.57 -9.86 8.97
C MET A 1 11.02 -8.42 8.69
N GLY A 2 12.01 -7.86 9.40
CA GLY A 2 12.49 -6.49 9.07
C GLY A 2 13.06 -6.27 7.67
N ASN A 3 13.57 -7.31 7.01
CA ASN A 3 14.05 -7.25 5.61
C ASN A 3 12.93 -7.40 4.57
N THR A 4 11.67 -7.55 5.00
CA THR A 4 10.55 -7.64 4.08
C THR A 4 10.41 -6.30 3.36
N GLU A 5 10.49 -6.35 2.03
CA GLU A 5 10.31 -5.19 1.18
C GLU A 5 8.83 -4.84 1.06
N LEU A 6 8.56 -3.54 1.05
CA LEU A 6 7.29 -2.89 0.75
C LEU A 6 7.51 -2.10 -0.53
N SER A 7 6.88 -2.55 -1.62
CA SER A 7 6.95 -1.89 -2.92
C SER A 7 5.66 -1.12 -3.15
N PRO A 8 5.70 0.22 -3.29
CA PRO A 8 4.51 0.99 -3.59
C PRO A 8 4.11 0.80 -5.07
N PRO A 9 2.83 1.05 -5.43
CA PRO A 9 2.40 1.11 -6.83
C PRO A 9 3.10 2.21 -7.65
N ASP A 10 3.53 3.29 -6.99
CA ASP A 10 4.28 4.41 -7.55
C ASP A 10 5.38 4.84 -6.56
N GLY A 11 6.59 5.12 -7.03
CA GLY A 11 7.71 5.54 -6.18
C GLY A 11 8.67 4.43 -5.77
N GLU A 12 9.49 4.71 -4.74
CA GLU A 12 10.60 3.83 -4.32
C GLU A 12 10.16 2.80 -3.28
N SER A 13 10.62 1.56 -3.45
CA SER A 13 10.49 0.48 -2.45
C SER A 13 11.24 0.84 -1.15
N THR A 14 10.75 0.33 -0.03
CA THR A 14 11.43 0.43 1.28
C THR A 14 11.24 -0.87 2.05
N THR A 15 11.87 -1.03 3.20
CA THR A 15 11.68 -2.20 4.07
C THR A 15 10.85 -1.88 5.30
N ILE A 16 10.26 -2.91 5.91
CA ILE A 16 9.58 -2.78 7.20
C ILE A 16 10.52 -2.15 8.25
N ARG A 17 11.82 -2.51 8.24
CA ARG A 17 12.81 -1.93 9.14
C ARG A 17 12.94 -0.42 8.98
N GLU A 18 13.15 0.06 7.75
CA GLU A 18 13.36 1.49 7.47
C GLU A 18 12.14 2.33 7.87
N ILE A 19 10.92 1.79 7.73
CA ILE A 19 9.71 2.48 8.17
C ILE A 19 9.65 2.57 9.69
N VAL A 20 9.91 1.46 10.40
CA VAL A 20 9.86 1.41 11.87
C VAL A 20 10.98 2.24 12.49
N GLU A 21 12.17 2.31 11.90
CA GLU A 21 13.28 3.16 12.34
C GLU A 21 12.97 4.66 12.30
N ARG A 22 11.95 5.07 11.52
CA ARG A 22 11.45 6.45 11.53
C ARG A 22 10.54 6.74 12.73
N SER A 23 10.11 5.71 13.46
CA SER A 23 9.36 5.84 14.69
C SER A 23 10.27 5.80 15.91
N GLU A 24 9.81 6.35 17.03
CA GLU A 24 10.49 6.25 18.33
C GLU A 24 10.17 4.91 19.05
N VAL A 25 9.47 3.99 18.37
CA VAL A 25 8.97 2.74 18.95
C VAL A 25 10.00 1.62 18.73
N THR A 26 10.42 0.98 19.82
CA THR A 26 11.41 -0.10 19.79
C THR A 26 10.80 -1.49 19.90
N GLU A 27 9.59 -1.60 20.43
CA GLU A 27 8.86 -2.86 20.66
C GLU A 27 7.37 -2.66 20.41
N PHE A 28 6.70 -3.71 19.96
CA PHE A 28 5.25 -3.72 19.73
C PHE A 28 4.63 -4.85 20.55
N ASP A 29 3.52 -4.57 21.23
CA ASP A 29 2.82 -5.53 22.06
C ASP A 29 2.09 -6.60 21.22
N SER A 30 1.76 -6.27 19.96
CA SER A 30 1.10 -7.18 19.02
C SER A 30 1.44 -6.90 17.55
N ALA A 31 1.02 -7.83 16.68
CA ALA A 31 1.12 -7.65 15.23
C ALA A 31 0.18 -6.55 14.71
N ASP A 32 -0.96 -6.34 15.38
CA ASP A 32 -1.91 -5.29 15.06
C ASP A 32 -1.30 -3.91 15.35
N ASP A 33 -0.62 -3.74 16.49
CA ASP A 33 0.06 -2.48 16.84
C ASP A 33 1.18 -2.13 15.83
N LEU A 34 1.92 -3.16 15.37
CA LEU A 34 2.90 -3.00 14.30
C LEU A 34 2.22 -2.57 12.99
N TYR A 35 1.10 -3.20 12.64
CA TYR A 35 0.35 -2.87 11.43
C TYR A 35 -0.17 -1.42 11.45
N ASP A 36 -0.79 -0.99 12.54
CA ASP A 36 -1.31 0.37 12.71
C ASP A 36 -0.19 1.42 12.63
N THR A 37 0.96 1.12 13.22
CA THR A 37 2.16 1.97 13.13
C THR A 37 2.68 2.06 11.70
N LEU A 38 2.79 0.93 11.00
CA LEU A 38 3.18 0.92 9.58
C LEU A 38 2.21 1.73 8.74
N MET A 39 0.90 1.54 8.90
CA MET A 39 -0.14 2.27 8.17
C MET A 39 -0.10 3.79 8.44
N SER A 40 0.35 4.20 9.63
CA SER A 40 0.50 5.62 9.99
C SER A 40 1.77 6.26 9.39
N LEU A 41 2.81 5.47 9.10
CA LEU A 41 4.12 5.96 8.68
C LEU A 41 4.39 5.81 7.17
N VAL A 42 3.68 4.90 6.50
CA VAL A 42 3.76 4.75 5.04
C VAL A 42 3.31 6.03 4.35
N GLY A 43 4.10 6.46 3.36
CA GLY A 43 3.78 7.64 2.57
C GLY A 43 2.54 7.44 1.69
N PRO A 44 1.95 8.53 1.17
CA PRO A 44 0.77 8.47 0.30
C PRO A 44 1.00 7.70 -1.00
N GLN A 45 2.25 7.40 -1.35
CA GLN A 45 2.64 6.56 -2.48
C GLN A 45 2.30 5.07 -2.29
N PHE A 46 2.20 4.60 -1.04
CA PHE A 46 1.76 3.24 -0.69
C PHE A 46 0.23 3.15 -0.59
N VAL A 47 -0.43 4.29 -0.45
CA VAL A 47 -1.88 4.38 -0.58
C VAL A 47 -2.17 4.32 -2.07
N GLY A 48 -2.94 3.32 -2.51
CA GLY A 48 -3.35 3.18 -3.91
C GLY A 48 -3.97 4.47 -4.48
N ARG A 49 -4.24 4.46 -5.79
CA ARG A 49 -4.70 5.66 -6.52
C ARG A 49 -5.76 6.45 -5.75
N ARG A 50 -5.39 7.65 -5.27
CA ARG A 50 -6.36 8.58 -4.68
C ARG A 50 -7.36 8.99 -5.77
N TYR A 51 -8.64 9.11 -5.41
CA TYR A 51 -9.77 9.25 -6.35
C TYR A 51 -10.00 8.00 -7.20
N TYR A 52 -10.13 6.84 -6.56
CA TYR A 52 -10.87 5.76 -7.20
C TYR A 52 -12.26 6.32 -7.53
N ASP A 53 -12.54 6.55 -8.81
CA ASP A 53 -13.91 6.60 -9.27
C ASP A 53 -14.28 5.15 -9.51
N ASP A 54 -14.98 4.53 -8.57
CA ASP A 54 -15.51 3.17 -8.70
C ASP A 54 -16.48 3.02 -9.90
N ARG A 55 -16.74 4.12 -10.63
CA ARG A 55 -17.50 4.20 -11.89
C ARG A 55 -16.64 4.48 -13.12
N GLY A 56 -15.31 4.58 -12.98
CA GLY A 56 -14.39 4.72 -14.10
C GLY A 56 -14.30 3.42 -14.90
N GLY A 57 -15.00 3.36 -16.03
CA GLY A 57 -15.00 2.21 -16.94
C GLY A 57 -13.58 1.78 -17.31
N MET A 58 -13.36 0.47 -17.32
CA MET A 58 -12.14 -0.17 -17.81
C MET A 58 -11.89 0.33 -19.25
N PRO A 59 -10.80 1.03 -19.57
CA PRO A 59 -10.43 1.28 -20.96
C PRO A 59 -9.93 -0.04 -21.52
N GLY A 60 -10.86 -0.86 -22.03
CA GLY A 60 -10.57 -2.20 -22.53
C GLY A 60 -11.80 -3.07 -22.84
N ASP A 61 -13.00 -2.72 -22.37
CA ASP A 61 -14.22 -3.50 -22.62
C ASP A 61 -15.03 -3.07 -23.86
N GLU A 62 -14.47 -2.22 -24.73
CA GLU A 62 -15.13 -1.86 -26.01
C GLU A 62 -15.00 -2.94 -27.11
N GLU A 63 -14.30 -4.06 -26.86
CA GLU A 63 -14.12 -5.13 -27.86
C GLU A 63 -14.57 -6.54 -27.41
N ASN A 64 -15.40 -6.66 -26.37
CA ASN A 64 -16.11 -7.92 -26.08
C ASN A 64 -17.62 -7.70 -25.90
N GLU A 65 -18.26 -7.17 -26.94
CA GLU A 65 -19.67 -7.46 -27.20
C GLU A 65 -19.78 -8.95 -27.61
N VAL A 66 -20.12 -9.83 -26.66
CA VAL A 66 -20.62 -11.17 -26.98
C VAL A 66 -22.12 -11.23 -26.71
N SER A 67 -22.87 -11.36 -27.83
CA SER A 67 -24.32 -11.55 -27.92
C SER A 67 -24.81 -12.71 -27.05
N PHE A 68 -26.00 -12.54 -26.45
CA PHE A 68 -26.81 -13.62 -25.89
C PHE A 68 -27.28 -14.61 -26.96
#